data_AF-A0A351C3L4-F1
#
_entry.id   AF-A0A351C3L4-F1
#
_cell.length_a   1.000
_cell.length_b   1.000
_cell.length_c   1.000
_cell.angle_alpha   90.00
_cell.angle_beta   90.00
_cell.angle_gamma   90.00
#
_symmetry.space_group_name_H-M   'P 1'
#
loop_
_entity.id
_entity.type
_entity.pdbx_description
1 polymer ?
#
loop_
_entity_poly.entity_id
_entity_poly.type
_entity_poly.pdbx_seq_one_letter_code
_entity_poly.pdbx_strand_id
1 'polypeptide(L)'
;MEKVVKSGSADFTAKAGKEFAEELIPGSITGLFGNLGSGKTQFVKGVCEYFSVKEVVNSPTFIIKNEHTGTDPVSGSEIKIFHFDLYRIDRKSV
;
A
#
# COMPACT_ATOMS: atom_id res chain seq x y z
N MET A 1 -17.49 -8.09 -1.45
CA MET A 1 -17.17 -9.25 -2.31
C MET A 1 -15.80 -9.75 -1.89
N GLU A 2 -15.60 -11.06 -1.78
CA GLU A 2 -14.30 -11.63 -1.39
C GLU A 2 -13.55 -12.08 -2.65
N LYS A 3 -12.32 -11.60 -2.83
CA LYS A 3 -11.42 -11.98 -3.93
C LYS A 3 -10.19 -12.67 -3.34
N VAL A 4 -9.92 -13.89 -3.79
CA VAL A 4 -8.74 -14.66 -3.36
C VAL A 4 -7.72 -14.71 -4.48
N VAL A 5 -6.49 -14.28 -4.18
CA VAL A 5 -5.36 -14.27 -5.11
C VAL A 5 -4.25 -15.12 -4.54
N LYS A 6 -3.69 -16.05 -5.32
CA LYS A 6 -2.51 -16.84 -4.94
C LYS A 6 -1.26 -16.23 -5.55
N SER A 7 -0.30 -15.87 -4.71
CA SER A 7 0.97 -15.29 -5.12
C SER A 7 2.12 -16.25 -4.83
N GLY A 8 3.02 -16.42 -5.79
CA GLY A 8 4.25 -17.21 -5.64
C GLY A 8 5.53 -16.37 -5.60
N SER A 9 5.43 -15.03 -5.73
CA SER A 9 6.59 -14.14 -5.80
C SER A 9 6.28 -12.72 -5.31
N ALA A 10 7.33 -11.94 -5.05
CA ALA A 10 7.18 -10.52 -4.70
C ALA A 10 6.51 -9.74 -5.85
N ASP A 11 6.94 -9.98 -7.10
CA ASP A 11 6.40 -9.30 -8.28
C ASP A 11 4.91 -9.58 -8.48
N PHE A 12 4.46 -10.83 -8.25
CA PHE A 12 3.05 -11.16 -8.34
C PHE A 12 2.23 -10.49 -7.22
N THR A 13 2.83 -10.34 -6.04
CA THR A 13 2.20 -9.62 -4.91
C THR A 13 2.07 -8.13 -5.21
N ALA A 14 3.08 -7.52 -5.82
CA ALA A 14 3.01 -6.14 -6.30
C ALA A 14 1.97 -6.00 -7.40
N LYS A 15 1.90 -6.93 -8.36
CA LYS A 15 0.86 -6.93 -9.39
C LYS A 15 -0.55 -6.97 -8.78
N ALA A 16 -0.77 -7.81 -7.77
CA ALA A 16 -2.05 -7.88 -7.08
C ALA A 16 -2.41 -6.55 -6.38
N GLY A 17 -1.43 -5.85 -5.82
CA GLY A 17 -1.61 -4.52 -5.26
C GLY A 17 -1.97 -3.47 -6.30
N LYS A 18 -1.35 -3.55 -7.49
CA LYS A 18 -1.65 -2.67 -8.63
C LYS A 18 -3.08 -2.86 -9.13
N GLU A 19 -3.51 -4.10 -9.34
CA GLU A 19 -4.88 -4.43 -9.75
C GLU A 19 -5.90 -4.00 -8.68
N PHE A 20 -5.58 -4.15 -7.40
CA PHE A 20 -6.45 -3.66 -6.32
C PHE A 20 -6.59 -2.12 -6.32
N ALA A 21 -5.54 -1.40 -6.70
CA ALA A 21 -5.55 0.06 -6.70
C ALA A 21 -6.48 0.67 -7.75
N GLU A 22 -6.79 -0.07 -8.83
CA GLU A 22 -7.79 0.33 -9.84
C GLU A 22 -9.20 0.52 -9.26
N GLU A 23 -9.50 -0.13 -8.13
CA GLU A 23 -10.79 -0.07 -7.45
C GLU A 23 -10.84 1.03 -6.37
N LEU A 24 -9.71 1.68 -6.08
CA LEU A 24 -9.61 2.69 -5.02
C LEU A 24 -10.05 4.07 -5.51
N ILE A 25 -10.79 4.76 -4.65
CA ILE A 25 -11.17 6.17 -4.83
C ILE A 25 -10.49 7.05 -3.78
N PRO A 26 -10.31 8.36 -4.04
CA PRO A 26 -9.83 9.29 -3.01
C PRO A 26 -10.63 9.18 -1.71
N GLY A 27 -9.93 9.12 -0.58
CA GLY A 27 -10.53 8.93 0.74
C GLY A 27 -10.71 7.47 1.17
N SER A 28 -10.37 6.49 0.32
CA SER A 28 -10.39 5.07 0.70
C SER A 28 -9.40 4.78 1.84
N ILE A 29 -9.82 3.93 2.78
CA ILE A 29 -8.99 3.46 3.89
C ILE A 29 -8.89 1.94 3.79
N THR A 30 -7.68 1.42 3.63
CA THR A 30 -7.40 0.00 3.46
C THR A 30 -6.59 -0.54 4.62
N GLY A 31 -7.10 -1.55 5.32
CA GLY A 31 -6.37 -2.29 6.35
C GLY A 31 -5.63 -3.49 5.75
N LEU A 32 -4.32 -3.58 5.99
CA LEU A 32 -3.49 -4.73 5.58
C LEU A 32 -3.11 -5.58 6.78
N PHE A 33 -3.58 -6.82 6.81
CA PHE A 33 -3.34 -7.76 7.91
C PHE A 33 -2.46 -8.92 7.46
N GLY A 34 -1.56 -9.36 8.33
CA GLY A 34 -0.70 -10.51 8.07
C GLY A 34 0.57 -10.46 8.90
N ASN A 35 1.24 -11.61 9.02
CA ASN A 35 2.47 -11.76 9.80
C ASN A 35 3.64 -10.94 9.24
N LEU A 36 4.72 -10.80 10.02
CA LEU A 36 5.97 -10.25 9.51
C LEU A 36 6.44 -11.07 8.31
N GLY A 37 6.87 -10.39 7.24
CA GLY A 37 7.27 -11.06 6.00
C GLY A 37 6.12 -11.55 5.10
N SER A 38 4.86 -11.31 5.45
CA SER A 38 3.70 -11.75 4.65
C SER A 38 3.50 -11.01 3.31
N GLY A 39 4.39 -10.08 2.96
CA GLY A 39 4.31 -9.33 1.69
C GLY A 39 3.48 -8.04 1.72
N LYS A 40 3.02 -7.55 2.89
CA LYS A 40 2.24 -6.29 3.00
C LYS A 40 2.90 -5.10 2.29
N THR A 41 4.18 -4.86 2.53
CA THR A 41 4.91 -3.76 1.88
C THR A 41 5.05 -3.97 0.37
N GLN A 42 5.17 -5.22 -0.10
CA GLN A 42 5.22 -5.52 -1.53
C GLN A 42 3.86 -5.25 -2.19
N PHE A 43 2.77 -5.53 -1.50
CA PHE A 43 1.43 -5.16 -1.96
C PHE A 43 1.29 -3.63 -2.08
N VAL A 44 1.72 -2.87 -1.06
CA VAL A 44 1.68 -1.38 -1.09
C VAL A 44 2.53 -0.81 -2.22
N LYS A 45 3.69 -1.43 -2.54
CA LYS A 45 4.49 -1.04 -3.71
C LYS A 45 3.68 -1.10 -5.00
N GLY A 46 2.91 -2.17 -5.19
CA GLY A 46 1.99 -2.31 -6.31
C GLY A 46 0.96 -1.19 -6.41
N VAL A 47 0.36 -0.84 -5.27
CA VAL A 47 -0.59 0.28 -5.18
C VAL A 47 0.08 1.60 -5.58
N CYS A 48 1.28 1.86 -5.07
CA CYS A 48 2.01 3.09 -5.38
C CYS A 48 2.44 3.13 -6.87
N GLU A 49 2.79 1.99 -7.45
CA GLU A 49 3.13 1.88 -8.88
C GLU A 49 1.92 2.23 -9.77
N TYR A 50 0.71 1.78 -9.40
CA TYR A 50 -0.51 2.15 -10.12
C TYR A 50 -0.69 3.68 -10.18
N PHE A 51 -0.51 4.34 -9.04
CA PHE A 51 -0.58 5.79 -8.92
C PHE A 51 0.71 6.51 -9.33
N SER A 52 1.59 5.88 -10.12
CA SER A 52 2.79 6.53 -10.69
C SER A 52 3.72 7.20 -9.66
N VAL A 53 3.76 6.69 -8.42
CA VAL A 53 4.68 7.17 -7.39
C VAL A 53 6.11 6.86 -7.82
N LYS A 54 6.96 7.90 -7.88
CA LYS A 54 8.36 7.75 -8.35
C LYS A 54 9.37 7.49 -7.26
N GLU A 55 9.01 7.72 -6.01
CA GLU A 55 9.92 7.51 -4.88
C GLU A 55 9.99 6.05 -4.45
N VAL A 56 11.04 5.72 -3.70
CA VAL A 56 11.23 4.36 -3.21
C VAL A 56 10.26 4.09 -2.05
N VAL A 57 9.30 3.20 -2.30
CA VAL A 57 8.33 2.76 -1.28
C VAL A 57 8.98 1.71 -0.37
N ASN A 58 9.30 2.12 0.84
CA ASN A 58 9.81 1.25 1.91
C ASN A 58 8.81 1.17 3.07
N SER A 59 8.95 0.15 3.95
CA SER A 59 8.14 0.09 5.16
C SER A 59 8.53 1.25 6.10
N PRO A 60 7.56 2.03 6.63
CA PRO A 60 7.83 3.06 7.62
C PRO A 60 8.02 2.45 9.02
N THR A 61 8.88 1.43 9.15
CA THR A 61 9.06 0.68 10.42
C THR A 61 9.47 1.58 11.59
N PHE A 62 10.06 2.74 11.34
CA PHE A 62 10.51 3.69 12.38
C PHE A 62 9.74 5.02 12.42
N ILE A 63 9.07 5.41 11.33
CA ILE A 63 8.44 6.75 11.21
C ILE A 63 6.91 6.65 11.37
N ILE A 64 6.35 5.44 11.57
CA ILE A 64 4.91 5.14 11.69
C ILE A 64 4.14 5.39 10.38
N LYS A 65 4.56 6.38 9.59
CA LYS A 65 3.90 6.86 8.38
C LYS A 65 4.92 7.22 7.29
N ASN A 66 4.67 6.80 6.05
CA ASN A 66 5.23 7.38 4.84
C ASN A 66 4.12 8.09 4.06
N GLU A 67 4.45 9.25 3.49
CA GLU A 67 3.61 9.94 2.52
C GLU A 67 4.20 9.72 1.15
N HIS A 68 3.34 9.35 0.19
CA HIS A 68 3.75 9.22 -1.19
C HIS A 68 2.92 10.10 -2.09
N THR A 69 3.57 10.80 -3.02
CA THR A 69 2.90 11.65 -4.02
C THR A 69 2.96 10.96 -5.37
N GLY A 70 1.79 10.81 -5.97
CA GLY A 70 1.58 10.14 -7.25
C GLY A 70 0.58 10.89 -8.12
N THR A 71 0.19 10.24 -9.21
CA THR A 71 -0.81 10.73 -10.16
C THR A 71 -1.77 9.59 -10.47
N ASP A 72 -3.06 9.88 -10.40
CA ASP A 72 -4.10 8.96 -10.86
C ASP A 72 -3.98 8.78 -12.38
N PRO A 73 -3.72 7.54 -12.87
CA PRO A 73 -3.56 7.31 -14.30
C PRO A 73 -4.85 7.51 -15.10
N VAL A 74 -6.03 7.52 -14.46
CA VAL A 74 -7.33 7.71 -15.11
C VAL A 74 -7.70 9.20 -15.17
N SER A 75 -7.65 9.91 -14.03
CA SER A 75 -8.05 11.33 -13.98
C SER A 75 -6.92 12.32 -14.27
N GLY A 76 -5.65 11.89 -14.18
CA GLY A 76 -4.48 12.75 -14.27
C GLY A 76 -4.27 13.65 -13.05
N SER A 77 -5.06 13.50 -12.00
CA SER A 77 -4.96 14.31 -10.78
C SER A 77 -3.85 13.83 -9.84
N GLU A 78 -3.30 14.74 -9.03
CA GLU A 78 -2.35 14.37 -7.97
C GLU A 78 -3.06 13.54 -6.90
N ILE A 79 -2.42 12.45 -6.47
CA ILE A 79 -2.88 11.59 -5.37
C ILE A 79 -1.82 11.55 -4.28
N LYS A 80 -2.28 11.62 -3.03
CA LYS A 80 -1.45 11.38 -1.85
C LYS A 80 -1.81 10.04 -1.23
N ILE A 81 -0.81 9.18 -1.07
CA ILE A 81 -0.95 7.88 -0.41
C ILE A 81 -0.30 7.99 0.96
N PHE A 82 -1.08 7.68 2.00
CA PHE A 82 -0.59 7.63 3.37
C PHE A 82 -0.41 6.18 3.77
N HIS A 83 0.85 5.72 3.81
CA HIS A 83 1.18 4.36 4.20
C HIS A 83 1.57 4.33 5.67
N PHE A 84 0.75 3.67 6.50
CA PHE A 84 1.00 3.51 7.92
C PHE A 84 1.46 2.09 8.24
N ASP A 85 2.49 1.96 9.08
CA ASP A 85 2.92 0.69 9.65
C ASP A 85 2.86 0.77 11.17
N LEU A 86 1.81 0.15 11.72
CA LEU A 86 1.49 0.22 13.15
C LEU A 86 2.18 -0.88 13.97
N TYR A 87 3.11 -1.65 13.37
CA TYR A 87 3.76 -2.79 14.03
C TYR A 87 4.43 -2.42 15.36
N ARG A 88 4.88 -1.16 15.52
CA ARG A 88 5.60 -0.67 16.70
C ARG A 88 4.80 0.29 17.58
N ILE A 89 3.50 0.46 17.34
CA ILE A 89 2.66 1.24 18.25
C ILE A 89 2.35 0.37 19.46
N ASP A 90 2.97 0.70 20.59
CA ASP A 90 2.63 0.07 21.87
C ASP A 90 1.24 0.56 22.31
N ARG A 91 0.42 -0.35 22.83
CA ARG A 91 -0.98 -0.11 23.21
C ARG A 91 -1.13 0.78 24.46
N LYS A 92 -0.04 1.28 25.04
CA LYS A 92 -0.01 1.98 26.35
C LYS A 92 -0.14 3.51 26.31
N SER A 93 -0.69 4.06 25.23
CA SER A 93 -0.91 5.51 25.12
C SER A 93 -2.39 5.87 25.13
N VAL A 94 -3.12 5.44 26.17
CA VAL A 94 -4.36 6.05 26.68
C VAL A 94 -4.61 5.60 28.11
#